data_AF-R9K3B4-F1
#
_entry.id   AF-R9K3B4-F1
#
_cell.length_a   1.000
_cell.length_b   1.000
_cell.length_c   1.000
_cell.angle_alpha   90.00
_cell.angle_beta   90.00
_cell.angle_gamma   90.00
#
_symmetry.space_group_name_H-M   'P 1'
#
loop_
_entity.id
_entity.type
_entity.pdbx_description
1 polymer ?
#
loop_
_entity_poly.entity_id
_entity_poly.type
_entity_poly.pdbx_seq_one_letter_code
_entity_poly.pdbx_strand_id
1 'polypeptide(L)'
;MPLTRKCVDSLGKYMEQIAAIAQQCSANSMHPPILWFRGQSNASYSLIPSLFRTKAHAEKKAGVGNYTKLHYAEDIRTQHYIAKNFHLLSQEPSSRVEWLEVMQHHQVNTRVLDWSESSLHSLLFALEPFFDGIKYKEDSRKKCVPCVWVLTPKALNKKIMEYLQQDIDLQKSLMNDLGITVSKQKALLHNFKEYGKFGVYSETEETNHIDYIFNLSSINDELLRDRSRLKELLIKGDVINPYYYLLSRIYSDGYVLKDRILPPLCVVHPYHSERIKAQKGVFSVFPFYKEQPLDLNLRKNNINPDAMEFNNMAADCLYQILIKNPQKVALEMLENGMNDSWLYPEMPVVSSEIENHRIL
;
A
#
# COMPACT_ATOMS: atom_id res chain seq x y z
N MET A 1 -16.22 -11.28 -3.80
CA MET A 1 -17.47 -10.61 -4.20
C MET A 1 -17.17 -9.61 -5.31
N PRO A 2 -18.14 -9.12 -6.11
CA PRO A 2 -17.84 -8.07 -7.08
C PRO A 2 -17.44 -6.77 -6.35
N LEU A 3 -16.43 -6.08 -6.89
CA LEU A 3 -15.97 -4.78 -6.41
C LEU A 3 -17.13 -3.78 -6.30
N THR A 4 -17.23 -3.09 -5.16
CA THR A 4 -18.29 -2.10 -4.93
C THR A 4 -17.96 -0.78 -5.65
N ARG A 5 -18.74 -0.45 -6.67
CA ARG A 5 -18.63 0.82 -7.42
C ARG A 5 -19.74 1.79 -7.03
N LYS A 6 -19.38 3.05 -6.79
CA LYS A 6 -20.29 4.16 -6.51
C LYS A 6 -20.02 5.30 -7.49
N CYS A 7 -21.03 6.11 -7.76
CA CYS A 7 -20.90 7.24 -8.67
C CYS A 7 -21.38 8.52 -7.98
N VAL A 8 -20.63 9.61 -8.14
CA VAL A 8 -20.94 10.92 -7.58
C VAL A 8 -20.83 12.01 -8.64
N ASP A 9 -21.53 13.12 -8.45
CA ASP A 9 -21.65 14.23 -9.41
C ASP A 9 -21.38 15.62 -8.79
N SER A 10 -21.06 15.66 -7.50
CA SER A 10 -20.80 16.87 -6.72
C SER A 10 -19.89 16.53 -5.53
N LEU A 11 -19.17 17.52 -5.02
CA LEU A 11 -18.31 17.43 -3.85
C LEU A 11 -19.11 17.04 -2.60
N GLY A 12 -20.33 17.58 -2.43
CA GLY A 12 -21.23 17.22 -1.34
C GLY A 12 -21.54 15.71 -1.32
N LYS A 13 -22.00 15.16 -2.46
CA LYS A 13 -22.28 13.71 -2.58
C LYS A 13 -21.03 12.85 -2.43
N TYR A 14 -19.87 13.35 -2.83
CA TYR A 14 -18.60 12.67 -2.58
C TYR A 14 -18.33 12.50 -1.08
N MET A 15 -18.50 13.57 -0.30
CA MET A 15 -18.32 13.54 1.15
C MET A 15 -19.38 12.66 1.84
N GLU A 16 -20.64 12.74 1.43
CA GLU A 16 -21.71 11.84 1.90
C GLU A 16 -21.38 10.37 1.63
N GLN A 17 -20.85 10.06 0.44
CA GLN A 17 -20.50 8.70 0.07
C GLN A 17 -19.33 8.15 0.89
N ILE A 18 -18.35 8.99 1.25
CA ILE A 18 -17.26 8.62 2.16
C ILE A 18 -17.82 8.36 3.56
N ALA A 19 -18.70 9.24 4.06
CA ALA A 19 -19.33 9.06 5.36
C ALA A 19 -20.15 7.76 5.41
N ALA A 20 -20.88 7.43 4.35
CA ALA A 20 -21.62 6.18 4.24
C ALA A 20 -20.70 4.95 4.25
N ILE A 21 -19.55 4.99 3.55
CA ILE A 21 -18.56 3.90 3.58
C ILE A 21 -17.97 3.77 5.00
N ALA A 22 -17.62 4.89 5.64
CA ALA A 22 -17.09 4.89 7.00
C ALA A 22 -18.10 4.26 7.98
N GLN A 23 -19.37 4.64 7.91
CA GLN A 23 -20.44 4.08 8.75
C GLN A 23 -20.63 2.56 8.54
N GLN A 24 -20.55 2.09 7.30
CA GLN A 24 -20.63 0.66 6.99
C GLN A 24 -19.48 -0.13 7.63
N CYS A 25 -18.30 0.47 7.73
CA CYS A 25 -17.12 -0.17 8.31
C CYS A 25 -17.04 -0.03 9.84
N SER A 26 -17.79 0.90 10.45
CA SER A 26 -17.68 1.26 11.86
C SER A 26 -18.67 0.57 12.79
N ALA A 27 -19.41 -0.46 12.32
CA ALA A 27 -20.60 -1.01 12.99
C ALA A 27 -20.44 -1.36 14.48
N ASN A 28 -19.20 -1.52 14.99
CA ASN A 28 -18.89 -1.87 16.39
C ASN A 28 -17.79 -1.00 17.04
N SER A 29 -17.50 0.22 16.54
CA SER A 29 -16.43 1.07 17.11
C SER A 29 -16.91 2.45 17.53
N MET A 30 -16.35 2.93 18.65
CA MET A 30 -16.59 4.28 19.20
C MET A 30 -15.94 5.39 18.34
N HIS A 31 -14.99 5.02 17.48
CA HIS A 31 -14.22 5.95 16.65
C HIS A 31 -14.48 5.72 15.15
N PRO A 32 -14.41 6.78 14.32
CA PRO A 32 -14.49 6.62 12.88
C PRO A 32 -13.34 5.72 12.37
N PRO A 33 -13.59 4.84 11.40
CA PRO A 33 -12.58 3.94 10.88
C PRO A 33 -11.55 4.72 10.07
N ILE A 34 -10.30 4.26 10.11
CA ILE A 34 -9.26 4.78 9.23
C ILE A 34 -9.55 4.28 7.82
N LEU A 35 -9.67 5.23 6.89
CA LEU A 35 -9.85 4.98 5.46
C LEU A 35 -8.66 5.58 4.70
N TRP A 36 -8.18 4.84 3.71
CA TRP A 36 -7.14 5.30 2.80
C TRP A 36 -7.72 5.53 1.43
N PHE A 37 -7.21 6.55 0.75
CA PHE A 37 -7.74 7.05 -0.50
C PHE A 37 -6.64 7.07 -1.56
N ARG A 38 -7.02 6.80 -2.80
CA ARG A 38 -6.13 6.92 -3.96
C ARG A 38 -6.86 7.52 -5.14
N GLY A 39 -6.44 8.71 -5.55
CA GLY A 39 -6.91 9.38 -6.74
C GLY A 39 -6.32 8.81 -8.02
N GLN A 40 -7.15 8.61 -9.03
CA GLN A 40 -6.71 8.29 -10.38
C GLN A 40 -7.50 9.11 -11.39
N SER A 41 -6.80 9.64 -12.40
CA SER A 41 -7.42 10.39 -13.49
C SER A 41 -8.26 9.51 -14.42
N ASN A 42 -8.06 8.19 -14.39
CA ASN A 42 -8.84 7.25 -15.19
C ASN A 42 -9.14 5.96 -14.42
N ALA A 43 -10.42 5.59 -14.38
CA ALA A 43 -10.93 4.37 -13.75
C ALA A 43 -10.47 3.07 -14.42
N SER A 44 -9.90 3.15 -15.63
CA SER A 44 -9.27 2.00 -16.31
C SER A 44 -7.88 1.67 -15.78
N TYR A 45 -7.27 2.54 -14.98
CA TYR A 45 -5.95 2.29 -14.40
C TYR A 45 -6.05 1.26 -13.27
N SER A 46 -5.22 0.23 -13.35
CA SER A 46 -5.15 -0.80 -12.32
C SER A 46 -4.44 -0.34 -11.06
N LEU A 47 -4.85 -0.86 -9.90
CA LEU A 47 -4.17 -0.64 -8.61
C LEU A 47 -2.94 -1.53 -8.52
N ILE A 48 -1.91 -1.13 -9.27
CA ILE A 48 -0.66 -1.87 -9.32
C ILE A 48 0.57 -0.92 -9.24
N PRO A 49 1.59 -1.28 -8.44
CA PRO A 49 2.85 -0.55 -8.38
C PRO A 49 3.59 -0.49 -9.71
N SER A 50 4.44 0.52 -9.84
CA SER A 50 5.23 0.81 -11.02
C SER A 50 6.18 -0.34 -11.43
N LEU A 51 6.73 -1.08 -10.46
CA LEU A 51 7.60 -2.25 -10.73
C LEU A 51 6.87 -3.33 -11.53
N PHE A 52 5.63 -3.65 -11.18
CA PHE A 52 4.85 -4.72 -11.83
C PHE A 52 4.12 -4.28 -13.10
N ARG A 53 4.19 -2.99 -13.48
CA ARG A 53 3.71 -2.50 -14.78
C ARG A 53 4.67 -2.84 -15.91
N THR A 54 5.93 -3.12 -15.60
CA THR A 54 6.93 -3.46 -16.62
C THR A 54 6.70 -4.87 -17.19
N LYS A 55 7.20 -5.12 -18.41
CA LYS A 55 7.20 -6.46 -19.04
C LYS A 55 8.14 -7.46 -18.34
N ALA A 56 8.76 -7.08 -17.22
CA ALA A 56 9.63 -7.95 -16.44
C ALA A 56 8.78 -8.74 -15.44
N HIS A 57 9.04 -10.04 -15.32
CA HIS A 57 8.21 -10.96 -14.54
C HIS A 57 8.96 -11.55 -13.35
N ALA A 58 8.23 -12.01 -12.34
CA ALA A 58 8.75 -12.82 -11.25
C ALA A 58 9.05 -14.27 -11.72
N GLU A 59 9.78 -14.40 -12.82
CA GLU A 59 10.25 -15.70 -13.31
C GLU A 59 11.33 -16.21 -12.35
N LYS A 60 11.02 -17.32 -11.65
CA LYS A 60 12.04 -18.12 -10.98
C LYS A 60 12.87 -18.82 -12.04
N LYS A 61 14.18 -18.59 -12.08
CA LYS A 61 15.10 -19.48 -12.82
C LYS A 61 15.14 -20.83 -12.11
N ALA A 62 15.02 -21.92 -12.86
CA ALA A 62 15.21 -23.26 -12.31
C ALA A 62 16.58 -23.35 -11.62
N GLY A 63 16.62 -23.79 -10.36
CA GLY A 63 17.85 -23.94 -9.58
C GLY A 63 18.33 -22.71 -8.80
N VAL A 64 17.70 -21.53 -8.94
CA VAL A 64 17.97 -20.35 -8.09
C VAL A 64 16.92 -20.31 -6.97
N GLY A 65 17.30 -19.93 -5.75
CA GLY A 65 16.44 -19.90 -4.57
C GLY A 65 15.22 -18.96 -4.67
N ASN A 66 14.72 -18.42 -3.56
CA ASN A 66 13.51 -17.58 -3.58
C ASN A 66 13.72 -16.15 -4.12
N TYR A 67 14.47 -16.01 -5.20
CA TYR A 67 14.92 -14.74 -5.77
C TYR A 67 14.60 -14.68 -7.27
N THR A 68 13.93 -13.61 -7.71
CA THR A 68 13.45 -13.47 -9.09
C THR A 68 14.10 -12.28 -9.80
N LYS A 69 13.89 -12.18 -11.12
CA LYS A 69 14.33 -11.01 -11.90
C LYS A 69 13.80 -9.69 -11.32
N LEU A 70 12.58 -9.68 -10.78
CA LEU A 70 12.01 -8.48 -10.14
C LEU A 70 12.72 -8.11 -8.84
N HIS A 71 13.17 -9.09 -8.05
CA HIS A 71 13.98 -8.82 -6.86
C HIS A 71 15.27 -8.12 -7.25
N TYR A 72 16.00 -8.69 -8.20
CA TYR A 72 17.24 -8.10 -8.71
C TYR A 72 17.03 -6.69 -9.27
N ALA A 73 15.94 -6.49 -10.01
CA ALA A 73 15.62 -5.21 -10.60
C ALA A 73 15.28 -4.16 -9.52
N GLU A 74 14.61 -4.53 -8.44
CA GLU A 74 14.38 -3.63 -7.29
C GLU A 74 15.67 -3.37 -6.51
N ASP A 75 16.48 -4.41 -6.24
CA ASP A 75 17.74 -4.34 -5.51
C ASP A 75 18.73 -3.38 -6.17
N ILE A 76 18.98 -3.56 -7.46
CA ILE A 76 19.92 -2.73 -8.24
C ILE A 76 19.46 -1.28 -8.21
N ARG A 77 18.15 -1.01 -8.40
CA ARG A 77 17.61 0.36 -8.34
C ARG A 77 17.80 0.96 -6.95
N THR A 78 17.50 0.19 -5.91
CA THR A 78 17.65 0.63 -4.52
C THR A 78 19.10 0.97 -4.22
N GLN A 79 20.05 0.08 -4.54
CA GLN A 79 21.48 0.30 -4.32
C GLN A 79 21.98 1.56 -5.05
N HIS A 80 21.62 1.74 -6.33
CA HIS A 80 22.04 2.91 -7.10
C HIS A 80 21.38 4.19 -6.61
N TYR A 81 20.12 4.12 -6.20
CA TYR A 81 19.39 5.27 -5.69
C TYR A 81 19.99 5.76 -4.37
N ILE A 82 20.25 4.84 -3.43
CA ILE A 82 20.94 5.13 -2.17
C ILE A 82 22.31 5.75 -2.45
N ALA A 83 23.16 5.07 -3.24
CA ALA A 83 24.52 5.52 -3.50
C ALA A 83 24.61 6.95 -4.07
N LYS A 84 23.60 7.38 -4.84
CA LYS A 84 23.56 8.71 -5.47
C LYS A 84 22.86 9.79 -4.66
N ASN A 85 21.89 9.43 -3.80
CA ASN A 85 21.02 10.41 -3.15
C ASN A 85 21.15 10.44 -1.62
N PHE A 86 21.94 9.53 -1.03
CA PHE A 86 22.11 9.41 0.42
C PHE A 86 22.38 10.75 1.12
N HIS A 87 23.20 11.62 0.52
CA HIS A 87 23.59 12.91 1.07
C HIS A 87 22.53 14.02 0.96
N LEU A 88 21.44 13.79 0.22
CA LEU A 88 20.40 14.79 -0.04
C LEU A 88 19.24 14.73 0.96
N LEU A 89 19.15 13.66 1.76
CA LEU A 89 18.07 13.47 2.72
C LEU A 89 18.43 14.09 4.06
N SER A 90 17.50 14.86 4.63
CA SER A 90 17.69 15.47 5.97
C SER A 90 17.65 14.43 7.09
N GLN A 91 16.88 13.35 6.91
CA GLN A 91 16.82 12.20 7.81
C GLN A 91 17.08 10.94 6.99
N GLU A 92 18.02 10.12 7.47
CA GLU A 92 18.38 8.87 6.83
C GLU A 92 17.29 7.80 7.07
N PRO A 93 16.74 7.20 5.99
CA PRO A 93 15.85 6.06 6.12
C PRO A 93 16.59 4.86 6.74
N SER A 94 16.05 4.29 7.82
CA SER A 94 16.71 3.21 8.59
C SER A 94 16.59 1.84 7.92
N SER A 95 15.54 1.64 7.13
CA SER A 95 15.22 0.34 6.55
C SER A 95 15.01 0.38 5.04
N ARG A 96 15.15 -0.79 4.40
CA ARG A 96 14.88 -0.95 2.97
C ARG A 96 13.47 -0.49 2.58
N VAL A 97 12.48 -0.70 3.46
CA VAL A 97 11.08 -0.38 3.15
C VAL A 97 10.88 1.14 3.09
N GLU A 98 11.51 1.89 3.99
CA GLU A 98 11.50 3.36 3.94
C GLU A 98 12.22 3.88 2.69
N TRP A 99 13.32 3.23 2.27
CA TRP A 99 13.96 3.57 1.00
C TRP A 99 13.04 3.38 -0.21
N LEU A 100 12.20 2.31 -0.22
CA LEU A 100 11.23 2.11 -1.30
C LEU A 100 10.17 3.22 -1.35
N GLU A 101 9.78 3.78 -0.21
CA GLU A 101 8.88 4.93 -0.16
C GLU A 101 9.51 6.18 -0.79
N VAL A 102 10.73 6.52 -0.37
CA VAL A 102 11.47 7.67 -0.93
C VAL A 102 11.67 7.48 -2.42
N MET A 103 12.05 6.28 -2.85
CA MET A 103 12.17 5.92 -4.27
C MET A 103 10.85 6.12 -5.03
N GLN A 104 9.73 5.65 -4.48
CA GLN A 104 8.40 5.80 -5.08
C GLN A 104 8.02 7.28 -5.22
N HIS A 105 8.35 8.10 -4.22
CA HIS A 105 8.15 9.55 -4.24
C HIS A 105 8.88 10.22 -5.42
N HIS A 106 10.12 9.78 -5.68
CA HIS A 106 10.93 10.23 -6.80
C HIS A 106 10.68 9.43 -8.09
N GLN A 107 9.52 8.77 -8.21
CA GLN A 107 9.05 8.07 -9.41
C GLN A 107 9.95 6.90 -9.86
N VAL A 108 10.77 6.36 -8.96
CA VAL A 108 11.53 5.14 -9.23
C VAL A 108 10.58 3.94 -9.14
N ASN A 109 10.78 2.96 -10.02
CA ASN A 109 9.93 1.77 -10.04
C ASN A 109 10.11 0.93 -8.77
N THR A 110 9.05 0.79 -7.96
CA THR A 110 9.02 0.00 -6.72
C THR A 110 7.78 -0.90 -6.65
N ARG A 111 7.79 -1.86 -5.71
CA ARG A 111 6.60 -2.67 -5.37
C ARG A 111 5.63 -1.99 -4.41
N VAL A 112 5.87 -0.72 -4.07
CA VAL A 112 5.05 0.04 -3.15
C VAL A 112 3.99 0.81 -3.95
N LEU A 113 2.76 0.83 -3.44
CA LEU A 113 1.68 1.66 -3.97
C LEU A 113 1.36 2.76 -2.97
N ASP A 114 1.24 3.97 -3.48
CA ASP A 114 0.94 5.19 -2.74
C ASP A 114 -0.57 5.36 -2.49
N TRP A 115 -0.91 5.76 -1.27
CA TRP A 115 -2.25 6.09 -0.79
C TRP A 115 -2.16 7.38 0.04
N SER A 116 -3.31 7.96 0.37
CA SER A 116 -3.43 9.15 1.21
C SER A 116 -4.51 8.93 2.26
N GLU A 117 -4.30 9.39 3.49
CA GLU A 117 -5.35 9.44 4.52
C GLU A 117 -6.34 10.58 4.27
N SER A 118 -6.06 11.47 3.32
CA SER A 118 -6.95 12.55 2.94
C SER A 118 -7.75 12.21 1.68
N SER A 119 -9.07 12.15 1.85
CA SER A 119 -10.01 11.98 0.74
C SER A 119 -9.97 13.14 -0.25
N LEU A 120 -9.69 14.36 0.22
CA LEU A 120 -9.66 15.57 -0.61
C LEU A 120 -8.38 15.64 -1.44
N HIS A 121 -7.21 15.34 -0.87
CA HIS A 121 -5.96 15.25 -1.66
C HIS A 121 -6.08 14.17 -2.74
N SER A 122 -6.68 13.02 -2.42
CA SER A 122 -6.95 11.99 -3.41
C SER A 122 -7.93 12.44 -4.49
N LEU A 123 -8.95 13.22 -4.15
CA LEU A 123 -9.85 13.79 -5.15
C LEU A 123 -9.13 14.81 -6.05
N LEU A 124 -8.28 15.67 -5.48
CA LEU A 124 -7.44 16.58 -6.27
C LEU A 124 -6.54 15.81 -7.25
N PHE A 125 -5.89 14.72 -6.82
CA PHE A 125 -5.11 13.87 -7.75
C PHE A 125 -5.95 13.26 -8.86
N ALA A 126 -7.19 12.85 -8.58
CA ALA A 126 -8.09 12.34 -9.60
C ALA A 126 -8.50 13.44 -10.60
N LEU A 127 -8.63 14.68 -10.12
CA LEU A 127 -9.09 15.83 -10.89
C LEU A 127 -7.96 16.71 -11.44
N GLU A 128 -6.69 16.38 -11.22
CA GLU A 128 -5.52 17.09 -11.77
C GLU A 128 -5.67 17.45 -13.26
N PRO A 129 -6.22 16.59 -14.15
CA PRO A 129 -6.43 16.95 -15.55
C PRO A 129 -7.38 18.12 -15.82
N PHE A 130 -8.17 18.51 -14.83
CA PHE A 130 -9.17 19.59 -14.91
C PHE A 130 -8.67 20.90 -14.30
N PHE A 131 -7.57 20.87 -13.53
CA PHE A 131 -6.90 22.06 -13.00
C PHE A 131 -5.80 22.56 -13.95
N ASP A 132 -4.98 21.65 -14.48
CA ASP A 132 -3.85 22.02 -15.34
C ASP A 132 -4.18 21.86 -16.84
N GLY A 133 -4.66 22.96 -17.43
CA GLY A 133 -4.98 23.04 -18.86
C GLY A 133 -3.76 23.00 -19.79
N ILE A 134 -2.55 23.20 -19.28
CA ILE A 134 -1.29 23.25 -20.04
C ILE A 134 -0.73 21.84 -20.20
N LYS A 135 -0.71 21.06 -19.11
CA LYS A 135 -0.21 19.68 -19.08
C LYS A 135 -1.20 18.70 -19.73
N TYR A 136 -2.50 18.96 -19.64
CA TYR A 136 -3.53 18.05 -20.13
C TYR A 136 -4.36 18.63 -21.30
N LYS A 137 -4.14 18.07 -22.50
CA LYS A 137 -4.92 18.39 -23.72
C LYS A 137 -6.40 18.05 -23.56
N GLU A 138 -7.28 18.80 -24.22
CA GLU A 138 -8.75 18.62 -24.14
C GLU A 138 -9.22 17.21 -24.52
N ASP A 139 -8.62 16.59 -25.53
CA ASP A 139 -8.98 15.23 -25.96
C ASP A 139 -8.70 14.16 -24.90
N SER A 140 -7.65 14.36 -24.10
CA SER A 140 -7.34 13.49 -22.97
C SER A 140 -8.38 13.67 -21.86
N ARG A 141 -8.78 14.92 -21.57
CA ARG A 141 -9.80 15.23 -20.55
C ARG A 141 -11.15 14.59 -20.86
N LYS A 142 -11.57 14.57 -22.13
CA LYS A 142 -12.84 13.96 -22.56
C LYS A 142 -12.88 12.43 -22.43
N LYS A 143 -11.72 11.77 -22.44
CA LYS A 143 -11.60 10.30 -22.34
C LYS A 143 -11.33 9.82 -20.90
N CYS A 144 -10.96 10.73 -20.02
CA CYS A 144 -10.70 10.43 -18.61
C CYS A 144 -12.01 10.23 -17.85
N VAL A 145 -12.07 9.16 -17.06
CA VAL A 145 -13.12 8.95 -16.07
C VAL A 145 -12.44 8.96 -14.70
N PRO A 146 -12.31 10.12 -14.04
CA PRO A 146 -11.67 10.20 -12.74
C PRO A 146 -12.34 9.30 -11.70
N CYS A 147 -11.54 8.70 -10.85
CA CYS A 147 -12.03 7.92 -9.74
C CYS A 147 -11.15 8.05 -8.50
N VAL A 148 -11.78 7.88 -7.35
CA VAL A 148 -11.09 7.73 -6.07
C VAL A 148 -11.36 6.31 -5.55
N TRP A 149 -10.28 5.59 -5.30
CA TRP A 149 -10.33 4.32 -4.59
C TRP A 149 -10.34 4.58 -3.09
N VAL A 150 -11.16 3.84 -2.36
CA VAL A 150 -11.23 3.86 -0.90
C VAL A 150 -10.88 2.47 -0.40
N LEU A 151 -9.93 2.40 0.53
CA LEU A 151 -9.44 1.17 1.14
C LEU A 151 -9.67 1.21 2.66
N THR A 152 -10.05 0.07 3.21
CA THR A 152 -10.12 -0.18 4.65
C THR A 152 -8.87 -0.94 5.12
N PRO A 153 -7.76 -0.23 5.44
CA PRO A 153 -6.45 -0.86 5.69
C PRO A 153 -6.50 -1.86 6.86
N LYS A 154 -7.18 -1.50 7.95
CA LYS A 154 -7.36 -2.39 9.11
C LYS A 154 -8.04 -3.71 8.74
N ALA A 155 -9.13 -3.65 7.99
CA ALA A 155 -9.87 -4.83 7.58
C ALA A 155 -9.02 -5.74 6.66
N LEU A 156 -8.27 -5.13 5.75
CA LEU A 156 -7.35 -5.87 4.88
C LEU A 156 -6.25 -6.57 5.67
N ASN A 157 -5.55 -5.84 6.54
CA ASN A 157 -4.45 -6.38 7.32
C ASN A 157 -4.92 -7.44 8.32
N LYS A 158 -6.10 -7.27 8.93
CA LYS A 158 -6.71 -8.29 9.78
C LYS A 158 -6.90 -9.60 9.02
N LYS A 159 -7.46 -9.56 7.80
CA LYS A 159 -7.59 -10.75 6.94
C LYS A 159 -6.24 -11.40 6.63
N ILE A 160 -5.18 -10.61 6.41
CA ILE A 160 -3.81 -11.14 6.22
C ILE A 160 -3.36 -11.92 7.45
N MET A 161 -3.55 -11.37 8.65
CA MET A 161 -3.16 -12.03 9.90
C MET A 161 -3.95 -13.31 10.15
N GLU A 162 -5.26 -13.29 9.91
CA GLU A 162 -6.13 -14.46 10.00
C GLU A 162 -5.72 -15.56 9.02
N TYR A 163 -5.38 -15.20 7.78
CA TYR A 163 -4.88 -16.15 6.79
C TYR A 163 -3.55 -16.76 7.24
N LEU A 164 -2.60 -15.93 7.69
CA LEU A 164 -1.30 -16.41 8.17
C LEU A 164 -1.45 -17.33 9.38
N GLN A 165 -2.44 -17.10 10.25
CA GLN A 165 -2.73 -17.97 11.39
C GLN A 165 -3.25 -19.35 10.96
N GLN A 166 -4.07 -19.40 9.91
CA GLN A 166 -4.70 -20.63 9.41
C GLN A 166 -3.75 -21.47 8.55
N ASP A 167 -2.89 -20.83 7.73
CA ASP A 167 -2.00 -21.50 6.79
C ASP A 167 -0.67 -21.94 7.46
N ILE A 168 -0.73 -23.09 8.14
CA ILE A 168 0.42 -23.69 8.84
C ILE A 168 1.55 -24.05 7.86
N ASP A 169 1.24 -24.40 6.62
CA ASP A 169 2.25 -24.83 5.65
C ASP A 169 3.05 -23.63 5.12
N LEU A 170 2.39 -22.48 4.93
CA LEU A 170 3.08 -21.22 4.65
C LEU A 170 3.97 -20.78 5.82
N GLN A 171 3.48 -20.87 7.07
CA GLN A 171 4.29 -20.57 8.26
C GLN A 171 5.58 -21.40 8.27
N LYS A 172 5.47 -22.73 8.08
CA LYS A 172 6.64 -23.63 7.99
C LYS A 172 7.58 -23.22 6.87
N SER A 173 7.04 -22.91 5.68
CA SER A 173 7.84 -22.55 4.52
C SER A 173 8.67 -21.29 4.73
N LEU A 174 8.08 -20.26 5.36
CA LEU A 174 8.75 -19.01 5.69
C LEU A 174 9.85 -19.17 6.75
N MET A 175 9.72 -20.20 7.59
CA MET A 175 10.63 -20.49 8.70
C MET A 175 11.71 -21.51 8.39
N ASN A 176 11.70 -22.14 7.21
CA ASN A 176 12.67 -23.16 6.83
C ASN A 176 14.12 -22.66 6.95
N ASP A 177 14.36 -21.40 6.63
CA ASP A 177 15.69 -20.78 6.67
C ASP A 177 16.27 -20.62 8.09
N LEU A 178 15.44 -20.74 9.14
CA LEU A 178 15.87 -20.65 10.55
C LEU A 178 16.60 -21.91 11.04
N GLY A 179 16.62 -22.98 10.25
CA GLY A 179 17.33 -24.24 10.56
C GLY A 179 16.86 -24.85 11.89
N ILE A 180 15.54 -24.85 12.14
CA ILE A 180 14.96 -25.30 13.42
C ILE A 180 14.78 -26.82 13.40
N THR A 181 15.19 -27.49 14.48
CA THR A 181 14.96 -28.93 14.68
C THR A 181 13.47 -29.24 14.85
N VAL A 182 13.02 -30.40 14.40
CA VAL A 182 11.61 -30.86 14.46
C VAL A 182 10.98 -30.69 15.86
N SER A 183 11.74 -30.94 16.94
CA SER A 183 11.27 -30.76 18.32
C SER A 183 10.95 -29.29 18.66
N LYS A 184 11.85 -28.38 18.29
CA LYS A 184 11.71 -26.93 18.51
C LYS A 184 10.64 -26.30 17.61
N GLN A 185 10.38 -26.90 16.45
CA GLN A 185 9.33 -26.46 15.54
C GLN A 185 7.93 -26.61 16.17
N LYS A 186 7.69 -27.66 16.96
CA LYS A 186 6.42 -27.84 17.68
C LYS A 186 6.18 -26.74 18.72
N ALA A 187 7.21 -26.39 19.50
CA ALA A 187 7.14 -25.31 20.48
C ALA A 187 6.84 -23.96 19.81
N LEU A 188 7.50 -23.69 18.69
CA LEU A 188 7.27 -22.47 17.93
C LEU A 188 5.85 -22.40 17.35
N LEU A 189 5.35 -23.49 16.76
CA LEU A 189 3.96 -23.55 16.28
C LEU A 189 2.94 -23.39 17.40
N HIS A 190 3.25 -23.85 18.62
CA HIS A 190 2.44 -23.59 19.80
C HIS A 190 2.39 -22.08 20.12
N ASN A 191 3.53 -21.40 20.10
CA ASN A 191 3.58 -19.94 20.31
C ASN A 191 2.78 -19.19 19.23
N PHE A 192 2.90 -19.57 17.95
CA PHE A 192 2.09 -18.97 16.88
C PHE A 192 0.58 -19.09 17.12
N LYS A 193 0.12 -20.19 17.75
CA LYS A 193 -1.29 -20.35 18.12
C LYS A 193 -1.69 -19.43 19.28
N GLU A 194 -0.84 -19.29 20.29
CA GLU A 194 -1.10 -18.38 21.43
C GLU A 194 -1.12 -16.91 20.99
N TYR A 195 -0.09 -16.48 20.25
CA TYR A 195 -0.02 -15.13 19.68
C TYR A 195 -1.07 -14.86 18.59
N GLY A 196 -1.58 -15.92 17.95
CA GLY A 196 -2.64 -15.82 16.94
C GLY A 196 -4.01 -15.45 17.52
N LYS A 197 -4.17 -15.39 18.85
CA LYS A 197 -5.37 -14.87 19.51
C LYS A 197 -5.34 -13.33 19.50
N PHE A 198 -5.22 -12.72 18.31
CA PHE A 198 -5.02 -11.27 18.17
C PHE A 198 -6.10 -10.45 18.89
N GLY A 199 -7.36 -10.88 18.84
CA GLY A 199 -8.47 -10.23 19.54
C GLY A 199 -8.32 -10.15 21.06
N VAL A 200 -7.49 -11.01 21.69
CA VAL A 200 -7.24 -10.98 23.14
C VAL A 200 -6.24 -9.88 23.52
N TYR A 201 -5.39 -9.44 22.57
CA TYR A 201 -4.35 -8.45 22.79
C TYR A 201 -4.65 -7.09 22.13
N SER A 202 -5.64 -7.03 21.23
CA SER A 202 -6.01 -5.86 20.45
C SER A 202 -6.94 -4.86 21.16
N GLU A 203 -7.28 -5.07 22.43
CA GLU A 203 -8.41 -4.36 23.06
C GLU A 203 -7.96 -3.46 24.23
N THR A 204 -7.46 -2.27 23.89
CA THR A 204 -7.93 -1.08 24.60
C THR A 204 -8.91 -0.37 23.68
N GLU A 205 -10.11 -0.05 24.18
CA GLU A 205 -11.18 0.58 23.38
C GLU A 205 -10.70 1.86 22.66
N GLU A 206 -9.71 2.54 23.25
CA GLU A 206 -9.11 3.80 22.76
C GLU A 206 -8.22 3.63 21.51
N THR A 207 -7.49 2.52 21.35
CA THR A 207 -6.52 2.34 20.23
C THR A 207 -7.02 1.43 19.12
N ASN A 208 -8.26 0.96 19.22
CA ASN A 208 -8.88 0.04 18.26
C ASN A 208 -8.83 0.56 16.80
N HIS A 209 -8.79 1.87 16.58
CA HIS A 209 -8.76 2.45 15.23
C HIS A 209 -7.43 2.24 14.49
N ILE A 210 -6.29 2.16 15.19
CA ILE A 210 -4.94 1.92 14.60
C ILE A 210 -4.50 0.45 14.65
N ASP A 211 -5.31 -0.41 15.26
CA ASP A 211 -5.07 -1.85 15.33
C ASP A 211 -4.89 -2.46 13.93
N TYR A 212 -3.95 -3.40 13.80
CA TYR A 212 -3.49 -4.01 12.54
C TYR A 212 -2.83 -3.08 11.51
N ILE A 213 -2.56 -1.81 11.81
CA ILE A 213 -1.76 -0.95 10.92
C ILE A 213 -0.29 -1.03 11.36
N PHE A 214 0.56 -1.64 10.53
CA PHE A 214 1.93 -1.98 10.91
C PHE A 214 2.95 -0.95 10.44
N ASN A 215 3.96 -0.69 11.26
CA ASN A 215 5.19 -0.04 10.83
C ASN A 215 6.24 -1.11 10.51
N LEU A 216 6.41 -1.40 9.21
CA LEU A 216 7.30 -2.47 8.77
C LEU A 216 8.79 -2.12 8.99
N SER A 217 9.13 -0.83 9.02
CA SER A 217 10.48 -0.37 9.36
C SER A 217 10.83 -0.68 10.81
N SER A 218 9.97 -0.31 11.76
CA SER A 218 10.18 -0.61 13.18
C SER A 218 10.23 -2.12 13.45
N ILE A 219 9.36 -2.90 12.80
CA ILE A 219 9.42 -4.37 12.85
C ILE A 219 10.77 -4.88 12.36
N ASN A 220 11.26 -4.36 11.23
CA ASN A 220 12.51 -4.81 10.66
C ASN A 220 13.72 -4.43 11.55
N ASP A 221 13.72 -3.25 12.15
CA ASP A 221 14.77 -2.79 13.05
C ASP A 221 14.83 -3.64 14.33
N GLU A 222 13.67 -4.02 14.88
CA GLU A 222 13.58 -4.94 16.03
C GLU A 222 14.12 -6.33 15.66
N LEU A 223 13.71 -6.89 14.51
CA LEU A 223 14.18 -8.19 14.03
C LEU A 223 15.69 -8.20 13.72
N LEU A 224 16.23 -7.09 13.20
CA LEU A 224 17.65 -6.94 12.92
C LEU A 224 18.48 -6.83 14.21
N ARG A 225 18.00 -6.07 15.20
CA ARG A 225 18.65 -5.92 16.51
C ARG A 225 18.84 -7.27 17.19
N ASP A 226 17.83 -8.12 17.11
CA ASP A 226 17.85 -9.43 17.75
C ASP A 226 18.24 -10.59 16.82
N ARG A 227 18.80 -10.31 15.62
CA ARG A 227 19.07 -11.34 14.59
C ARG A 227 19.78 -12.59 15.10
N SER A 228 20.75 -12.44 16.01
CA SER A 228 21.52 -13.55 16.59
C SER A 228 20.69 -14.42 17.56
N ARG A 229 19.70 -13.83 18.23
CA ARG A 229 18.84 -14.46 19.23
C ARG A 229 17.42 -14.71 18.73
N LEU A 230 17.07 -14.23 17.54
CA LEU A 230 15.72 -14.24 16.96
C LEU A 230 15.10 -15.63 17.00
N LYS A 231 15.88 -16.65 16.62
CA LYS A 231 15.45 -18.05 16.69
C LYS A 231 15.04 -18.46 18.11
N GLU A 232 15.82 -18.09 19.11
CA GLU A 232 15.53 -18.42 20.51
C GLU A 232 14.34 -17.63 21.05
N LEU A 233 14.23 -16.35 20.69
CA LEU A 233 13.11 -15.48 21.09
C LEU A 233 11.78 -16.01 20.55
N LEU A 234 11.74 -16.36 19.26
CA LEU A 234 10.55 -16.95 18.63
C LEU A 234 10.14 -18.27 19.34
N ILE A 235 11.11 -19.12 19.69
CA ILE A 235 10.84 -20.42 20.34
C ILE A 235 10.42 -20.24 21.81
N LYS A 236 11.03 -19.32 22.55
CA LYS A 236 10.68 -19.06 23.95
C LYS A 236 9.34 -18.33 24.06
N GLY A 237 8.97 -17.55 23.04
CA GLY A 237 7.75 -16.74 23.07
C GLY A 237 7.91 -15.53 23.97
N ASP A 238 9.13 -15.03 24.14
CA ASP A 238 9.42 -13.84 24.93
C ASP A 238 9.78 -12.69 23.97
N VAL A 239 9.17 -11.52 24.19
CA VAL A 239 9.51 -10.22 23.58
C VAL A 239 8.95 -9.92 22.18
N ILE A 240 8.92 -10.86 21.22
CA ILE A 240 8.55 -10.55 19.82
C ILE A 240 7.32 -11.33 19.35
N ASN A 241 6.34 -10.63 18.77
CA ASN A 241 5.21 -11.27 18.10
C ASN A 241 5.72 -12.06 16.87
N PRO A 242 5.55 -13.39 16.82
CA PRO A 242 6.14 -14.22 15.77
C PRO A 242 5.54 -13.95 14.37
N TYR A 243 4.36 -13.32 14.29
CA TYR A 243 3.79 -12.88 13.01
C TYR A 243 4.54 -11.71 12.39
N TYR A 244 5.23 -10.88 13.18
CA TYR A 244 6.09 -9.81 12.64
C TYR A 244 7.24 -10.37 11.80
N TYR A 245 7.79 -11.52 12.20
CA TYR A 245 8.75 -12.24 11.38
C TYR A 245 8.14 -12.68 10.04
N LEU A 246 6.94 -13.25 10.04
CA LEU A 246 6.25 -13.68 8.81
C LEU A 246 5.97 -12.51 7.87
N LEU A 247 5.43 -11.40 8.42
CA LEU A 247 5.17 -10.18 7.65
C LEU A 247 6.46 -9.62 7.05
N SER A 248 7.55 -9.57 7.82
CA SER A 248 8.85 -9.12 7.32
C SER A 248 9.37 -10.03 6.20
N ARG A 249 9.29 -11.36 6.34
CA ARG A 249 9.71 -12.29 5.27
C ARG A 249 8.91 -12.09 3.98
N ILE A 250 7.60 -11.88 4.06
CA ILE A 250 6.74 -11.74 2.88
C ILE A 250 6.91 -10.35 2.24
N TYR A 251 6.77 -9.28 3.03
CA TYR A 251 6.64 -7.92 2.50
C TYR A 251 7.94 -7.10 2.56
N SER A 252 8.88 -7.41 3.47
CA SER A 252 10.20 -6.74 3.52
C SER A 252 11.23 -7.51 2.68
N ASP A 253 11.40 -8.81 2.91
CA ASP A 253 12.38 -9.61 2.15
C ASP A 253 11.89 -9.99 0.75
N GLY A 254 10.56 -9.99 0.55
CA GLY A 254 9.96 -10.31 -0.74
C GLY A 254 9.79 -11.79 -1.01
N TYR A 255 9.56 -12.62 0.01
CA TYR A 255 9.33 -14.05 -0.22
C TYR A 255 8.27 -14.29 -1.33
N VAL A 256 8.65 -15.05 -2.38
CA VAL A 256 7.75 -15.32 -3.50
C VAL A 256 6.67 -16.32 -3.10
N LEU A 257 5.44 -15.83 -2.99
CA LEU A 257 4.26 -16.62 -2.70
C LEU A 257 3.89 -17.52 -3.87
N LYS A 258 3.32 -18.69 -3.56
CA LYS A 258 2.94 -19.70 -4.56
C LYS A 258 1.76 -19.24 -5.43
N ASP A 259 0.85 -18.47 -4.84
CA ASP A 259 -0.38 -17.98 -5.43
C ASP A 259 -0.67 -16.54 -4.94
N ARG A 260 -1.75 -15.94 -5.44
CA ARG A 260 -2.16 -14.56 -5.17
C ARG A 260 -3.23 -14.47 -4.09
N ILE A 261 -3.16 -15.33 -3.08
CA ILE A 261 -4.14 -15.28 -1.99
C ILE A 261 -3.90 -14.03 -1.13
N LEU A 262 -2.69 -13.89 -0.58
CA LEU A 262 -2.34 -12.74 0.25
C LEU A 262 -2.33 -11.44 -0.57
N PRO A 263 -3.07 -10.40 -0.15
CA PRO A 263 -3.06 -9.08 -0.79
C PRO A 263 -1.82 -8.26 -0.38
N PRO A 264 -1.66 -7.03 -0.93
CA PRO A 264 -0.69 -6.07 -0.42
C PRO A 264 -0.91 -5.74 1.07
N LEU A 265 0.18 -5.57 1.82
CA LEU A 265 0.13 -5.16 3.23
C LEU A 265 0.04 -3.65 3.35
N CYS A 266 -0.93 -3.14 4.10
CA CYS A 266 -1.03 -1.73 4.44
C CYS A 266 -0.02 -1.39 5.55
N VAL A 267 0.82 -0.38 5.33
CA VAL A 267 1.89 0.01 6.27
C VAL A 267 1.97 1.52 6.44
N VAL A 268 2.41 1.94 7.62
CA VAL A 268 2.72 3.33 7.94
C VAL A 268 4.22 3.47 8.23
N HIS A 269 4.78 4.60 7.81
CA HIS A 269 6.20 4.90 7.99
C HIS A 269 6.37 6.34 8.48
N PRO A 270 7.55 6.68 9.02
CA PRO A 270 7.92 8.07 9.26
C PRO A 270 7.85 8.88 7.95
N TYR A 271 7.46 10.15 8.05
CA TYR A 271 7.45 11.04 6.88
C TYR A 271 8.88 11.47 6.52
N HIS A 272 9.36 11.06 5.35
CA HIS A 272 10.70 11.40 4.85
C HIS A 272 10.73 12.61 3.89
N SER A 273 9.56 13.20 3.62
CA SER A 273 9.40 14.35 2.71
C SER A 273 8.21 15.20 3.15
N GLU A 274 8.37 16.52 3.12
CA GLU A 274 7.28 17.47 3.40
C GLU A 274 6.09 17.28 2.44
N ARG A 275 6.35 16.82 1.21
CA ARG A 275 5.29 16.52 0.25
C ARG A 275 4.49 15.28 0.66
N ILE A 276 5.13 14.22 1.16
CA ILE A 276 4.41 13.03 1.67
C ILE A 276 3.59 13.41 2.91
N LYS A 277 4.17 14.22 3.80
CA LYS A 277 3.51 14.73 5.01
C LYS A 277 2.30 15.60 4.69
N ALA A 278 2.42 16.56 3.76
CA ALA A 278 1.32 17.42 3.33
C ALA A 278 0.15 16.59 2.78
N GLN A 279 0.47 15.57 1.98
CA GLN A 279 -0.51 14.67 1.36
C GLN A 279 -1.07 13.62 2.32
N LYS A 280 -0.61 13.55 3.57
CA LYS A 280 -0.87 12.45 4.51
C LYS A 280 -0.65 11.08 3.86
N GLY A 281 0.51 10.93 3.23
CA GLY A 281 0.86 9.77 2.42
C GLY A 281 1.05 8.51 3.26
N VAL A 282 0.45 7.42 2.80
CA VAL A 282 0.52 6.07 3.38
C VAL A 282 0.68 5.05 2.26
N PHE A 283 1.07 3.81 2.58
CA PHE A 283 1.57 2.90 1.56
C PHE A 283 1.04 1.48 1.72
N SER A 284 0.93 0.78 0.59
CA SER A 284 0.76 -0.68 0.59
C SER A 284 1.95 -1.35 -0.11
N VAL A 285 2.52 -2.37 0.52
CA VAL A 285 3.64 -3.13 -0.02
C VAL A 285 3.13 -4.42 -0.65
N PHE A 286 3.40 -4.60 -1.94
CA PHE A 286 2.97 -5.80 -2.65
C PHE A 286 3.97 -6.94 -2.42
N PRO A 287 3.50 -8.16 -2.14
CA PRO A 287 4.38 -9.32 -2.12
C PRO A 287 4.72 -9.73 -3.56
N PHE A 288 5.71 -10.61 -3.70
CA PHE A 288 6.00 -11.23 -5.00
C PHE A 288 5.19 -12.51 -5.16
N TYR A 289 4.61 -12.71 -6.34
CA TYR A 289 3.86 -13.93 -6.67
C TYR A 289 4.61 -14.75 -7.70
N LYS A 290 4.48 -16.08 -7.61
CA LYS A 290 4.92 -16.97 -8.68
C LYS A 290 3.96 -16.85 -9.86
N GLU A 291 4.51 -16.64 -11.05
CA GLU A 291 3.73 -16.65 -12.29
C GLU A 291 3.02 -18.00 -12.51
N GLN A 292 1.76 -17.92 -12.90
CA GLN A 292 0.88 -19.03 -13.24
C GLN A 292 0.73 -19.13 -14.76
N PRO A 293 0.40 -20.33 -15.30
CA PRO A 293 0.28 -20.52 -16.75
C PRO A 293 -0.70 -19.57 -17.45
N LEU A 294 -1.79 -19.17 -16.78
CA LEU A 294 -2.82 -18.30 -17.34
C LEU A 294 -2.40 -16.81 -17.38
N ASP A 295 -1.43 -16.41 -16.56
CA ASP A 295 -1.07 -14.99 -16.36
C ASP A 295 -0.56 -14.35 -17.65
N LEU A 296 0.20 -15.11 -18.44
CA LEU A 296 0.70 -14.65 -19.75
C LEU A 296 -0.45 -14.24 -20.68
N ASN A 297 -1.54 -15.00 -20.69
CA ASN A 297 -2.70 -14.72 -21.53
C ASN A 297 -3.51 -13.53 -20.99
N LEU A 298 -3.65 -13.39 -19.67
CA LEU A 298 -4.30 -12.23 -19.07
C LEU A 298 -3.55 -10.94 -19.41
N ARG A 299 -2.22 -10.94 -19.25
CA ARG A 299 -1.38 -9.77 -19.54
C ARG A 299 -1.40 -9.38 -21.02
N LYS A 300 -1.46 -10.35 -21.94
CA LYS A 300 -1.65 -10.09 -23.38
C LYS A 300 -2.97 -9.35 -23.68
N ASN A 301 -3.99 -9.56 -22.85
CA ASN A 301 -5.27 -8.87 -22.94
C ASN A 301 -5.32 -7.61 -22.04
N ASN A 302 -4.17 -7.04 -21.66
CA ASN A 302 -4.04 -5.87 -20.79
C ASN A 302 -4.64 -6.05 -19.38
N ILE A 303 -4.78 -7.29 -18.90
CA ILE A 303 -5.21 -7.59 -17.53
C ILE A 303 -3.98 -8.00 -16.72
N ASN A 304 -3.63 -7.21 -15.72
CA ASN A 304 -2.53 -7.54 -14.84
C ASN A 304 -3.05 -8.29 -13.60
N PRO A 305 -2.80 -9.60 -13.44
CA PRO A 305 -3.36 -10.39 -12.34
C PRO A 305 -2.84 -9.99 -10.96
N ASP A 306 -1.74 -9.23 -10.89
CA ASP A 306 -1.17 -8.76 -9.62
C ASP A 306 -1.86 -7.49 -9.12
N ALA A 307 -2.78 -6.90 -9.89
CA ALA A 307 -3.48 -5.69 -9.49
C ALA A 307 -4.39 -5.96 -8.28
N MET A 308 -4.39 -5.03 -7.33
CA MET A 308 -5.06 -5.19 -6.03
C MET A 308 -6.56 -5.42 -6.16
N GLU A 309 -7.21 -4.80 -7.16
CA GLU A 309 -8.64 -4.94 -7.40
C GLU A 309 -9.07 -6.34 -7.85
N PHE A 310 -8.12 -7.19 -8.28
CA PHE A 310 -8.37 -8.59 -8.65
C PHE A 310 -8.08 -9.57 -7.52
N ASN A 311 -7.51 -9.11 -6.39
CA ASN A 311 -7.29 -9.97 -5.24
C ASN A 311 -8.59 -10.16 -4.44
N ASN A 312 -8.99 -11.41 -4.22
CA ASN A 312 -10.25 -11.74 -3.55
C ASN A 312 -10.33 -11.24 -2.09
N MET A 313 -9.23 -11.27 -1.34
CA MET A 313 -9.21 -10.78 0.04
C MET A 313 -9.35 -9.26 0.09
N ALA A 314 -8.74 -8.56 -0.89
CA ALA A 314 -8.79 -7.10 -1.00
C ALA A 314 -10.12 -6.58 -1.57
N ALA A 315 -10.81 -7.35 -2.40
CA ALA A 315 -12.03 -6.92 -3.09
C ALA A 315 -13.11 -6.39 -2.13
N ASP A 316 -13.32 -7.05 -0.98
CA ASP A 316 -14.34 -6.62 -0.01
C ASP A 316 -13.88 -5.44 0.86
N CYS A 317 -12.59 -5.09 0.81
CA CYS A 317 -12.00 -3.96 1.55
C CYS A 317 -11.89 -2.70 0.67
N LEU A 318 -12.21 -2.81 -0.62
CA LEU A 318 -12.05 -1.78 -1.64
C LEU A 318 -13.39 -1.25 -2.15
N TYR A 319 -13.46 0.06 -2.28
CA TYR A 319 -14.55 0.77 -2.95
C TYR A 319 -13.97 1.65 -4.04
N GLN A 320 -14.70 1.79 -5.15
CA GLN A 320 -14.34 2.69 -6.24
C GLN A 320 -15.43 3.74 -6.40
N ILE A 321 -15.08 5.01 -6.18
CA ILE A 321 -15.98 6.15 -6.38
C ILE A 321 -15.63 6.79 -7.73
N LEU A 322 -16.55 6.72 -8.68
CA LEU A 322 -16.44 7.32 -10.01
C LEU A 322 -17.00 8.75 -10.00
N ILE A 323 -16.27 9.68 -10.61
CA ILE A 323 -16.69 11.09 -10.71
C ILE A 323 -17.33 11.32 -12.08
N LYS A 324 -18.66 11.48 -12.11
CA LYS A 324 -19.44 11.62 -13.36
C LYS A 324 -19.31 13.00 -14.02
N ASN A 325 -19.22 14.07 -13.21
CA ASN A 325 -19.06 15.44 -13.69
C ASN A 325 -17.77 16.05 -13.10
N PRO A 326 -16.60 15.62 -13.58
CA PRO A 326 -15.32 16.01 -12.97
C PRO A 326 -15.05 17.51 -13.08
N GLN A 327 -15.53 18.20 -14.12
CA GLN A 327 -15.41 19.64 -14.26
C GLN A 327 -16.16 20.39 -13.16
N LYS A 328 -17.41 20.02 -12.90
CA LYS A 328 -18.21 20.61 -11.83
C LYS A 328 -17.56 20.39 -10.46
N VAL A 329 -17.13 19.16 -10.17
CA VAL A 329 -16.49 18.85 -8.88
C VAL A 329 -15.16 19.61 -8.74
N ALA A 330 -14.38 19.74 -9.81
CA ALA A 330 -13.14 20.51 -9.81
C ALA A 330 -13.41 22.00 -9.51
N LEU A 331 -14.44 22.60 -10.14
CA LEU A 331 -14.86 23.98 -9.85
C LEU A 331 -15.29 24.15 -8.39
N GLU A 332 -16.13 23.25 -7.87
CA GLU A 332 -16.54 23.27 -6.45
C GLU A 332 -15.34 23.17 -5.50
N MET A 333 -14.30 22.40 -5.84
CA MET A 333 -13.07 22.32 -5.04
C MET A 333 -12.28 23.64 -5.06
N LEU A 334 -12.14 24.27 -6.23
CA LEU A 334 -11.47 25.57 -6.37
C LEU A 334 -12.22 26.68 -5.62
N GLU A 335 -13.55 26.71 -5.70
CA GLU A 335 -14.40 27.65 -4.96
C GLU A 335 -14.24 27.50 -3.43
N ASN A 336 -13.90 26.30 -2.97
CA ASN A 336 -13.58 26.03 -1.56
C ASN A 336 -12.08 26.22 -1.23
N GLY A 337 -11.30 26.83 -2.13
CA GLY A 337 -9.89 27.16 -1.92
C GLY A 337 -8.91 26.00 -2.04
N MET A 338 -9.34 24.86 -2.62
CA MET A 338 -8.48 23.69 -2.81
C MET A 338 -7.83 23.74 -4.19
N ASN A 339 -6.52 23.96 -4.25
CA ASN A 339 -5.75 24.17 -5.48
C ASN A 339 -4.47 23.29 -5.51
N ASP A 340 -3.65 23.45 -6.56
CA ASP A 340 -2.45 22.63 -6.79
C ASP A 340 -1.35 22.82 -5.74
N SER A 341 -1.21 24.00 -5.14
CA SER A 341 -0.20 24.22 -4.08
C SER A 341 -0.54 23.51 -2.78
N TRP A 342 -1.82 23.19 -2.56
CA TRP A 342 -2.27 22.32 -1.47
C TRP A 342 -1.76 20.89 -1.64
N LEU A 343 -1.66 20.40 -2.88
CA LEU A 343 -1.07 19.09 -3.19
C LEU A 343 0.47 19.11 -3.16
N TYR A 344 1.06 20.19 -3.68
CA TYR A 344 2.49 20.33 -3.87
C TYR A 344 2.96 21.66 -3.28
N PRO A 345 3.29 21.71 -1.99
CA PRO A 345 3.71 22.94 -1.31
C PRO A 345 5.15 23.37 -1.67
N GLU A 346 5.63 22.99 -2.85
CA GLU A 346 6.98 23.27 -3.32
C GLU A 346 7.04 24.70 -3.88
N MET A 347 8.13 25.43 -3.60
CA MET A 347 8.30 26.83 -4.03
C MET A 347 7.98 27.07 -5.52
N PRO A 348 8.39 26.21 -6.48
CA PRO A 348 8.06 26.43 -7.89
C PRO A 348 6.54 26.38 -8.17
N VAL A 349 5.81 25.52 -7.45
CA VAL A 349 4.35 25.37 -7.61
C VAL A 349 3.65 26.59 -7.01
N VAL A 350 4.05 27.01 -5.81
CA VAL A 350 3.50 28.21 -5.16
C VAL A 350 3.74 29.45 -6.01
N SER A 351 4.96 29.63 -6.55
CA SER A 351 5.27 30.75 -7.44
C SER A 351 4.45 30.71 -8.74
N SER A 352 4.30 29.53 -9.35
CA SER A 352 3.45 29.37 -10.54
C SER A 352 2.00 29.69 -10.24
N GLU A 353 1.51 29.34 -9.05
CA GLU A 353 0.16 29.65 -8.62
C GLU A 353 -0.04 31.16 -8.45
N ILE A 354 0.90 31.86 -7.81
CA ILE A 354 0.81 33.33 -7.63
C ILE A 354 0.72 34.03 -9.00
N GLU A 355 1.57 33.65 -9.95
CA GLU A 355 1.59 34.25 -11.29
C GLU A 355 0.37 33.88 -12.14
N ASN A 356 -0.15 32.66 -11.96
CA ASN A 356 -1.26 32.14 -12.74
C ASN A 356 -2.58 32.10 -11.95
N HIS A 357 -2.71 32.87 -10.86
CA HIS A 357 -3.87 32.85 -9.98
C HIS A 357 -5.12 33.36 -10.71
N ARG A 358 -5.74 32.48 -11.49
CA ARG A 358 -7.04 32.69 -12.09
C ARG A 358 -8.06 32.22 -11.06
N ILE A 359 -8.38 33.12 -10.13
CA ILE A 359 -9.71 33.10 -9.53
C ILE A 359 -10.66 33.24 -10.71
N LEU A 360 -11.32 32.15 -11.10
CA LEU A 360 -12.39 32.21 -12.09
C LEU A 360 -13.59 32.97 -11.50
#